data_AF-A0A2L0UIH6-F1
#
_entry.id   AF-A0A2L0UIH6-F1
#
_cell.length_a   1.000
_cell.length_b   1.000
_cell.length_c   1.000
_cell.angle_alpha   90.00
_cell.angle_beta   90.00
_cell.angle_gamma   90.00
#
_symmetry.space_group_name_H-M   'P 1'
#
loop_
_entity.id
_entity.type
_entity.pdbx_description
1 polymer ?
#
loop_
_entity_poly.entity_id
_entity_poly.type
_entity_poly.pdbx_seq_one_letter_code
_entity_poly.pdbx_strand_id
1 'polypeptide(L)'
;MTSISSLWTTLDTTVQQWLLQNPGTMVLPRTYVNRIEAGAGQVLNLDEHGEYWLSPEDMLFLKATRSESPYSMRSPSPRLHPHAAAPNFGYPALDPHDKALDQ
;
A
#
# COMPACT_ATOMS: atom_id res chain seq x y z
N MET A 1 26.01 10.88 -0.69
CA MET A 1 24.55 10.70 -0.71
C MET A 1 24.29 9.22 -0.86
N THR A 2 23.64 8.60 0.11
CA THR A 2 23.32 7.16 0.13
C THR A 2 21.96 6.97 -0.56
N SER A 3 21.96 6.53 -1.82
CA SER A 3 20.74 6.27 -2.60
C SER A 3 20.18 4.86 -2.30
N ILE A 4 18.87 4.67 -2.41
CA ILE A 4 18.21 3.36 -2.18
C ILE A 4 18.76 2.28 -3.11
N SER A 5 19.07 2.67 -4.36
CA SER A 5 19.67 1.80 -5.38
C SER A 5 21.02 1.23 -4.96
N SER A 6 21.87 2.01 -4.29
CA SER A 6 23.17 1.56 -3.77
C SER A 6 23.03 0.65 -2.55
N LEU A 7 21.98 0.86 -1.75
CA LEU A 7 21.70 0.05 -0.57
C LEU A 7 20.86 -1.18 -0.91
N TRP A 8 20.33 -1.31 -2.13
CA TRP A 8 19.35 -2.32 -2.48
C TRP A 8 19.76 -3.74 -2.05
N THR A 9 21.03 -4.11 -2.25
CA THR A 9 21.58 -5.42 -1.88
C THR A 9 21.79 -5.61 -0.37
N THR A 10 21.86 -4.53 0.40
CA THR A 10 22.01 -4.54 1.86
C THR A 10 20.68 -4.34 2.60
N LEU A 11 19.62 -3.94 1.88
CA LEU A 11 18.28 -3.83 2.44
C LEU A 11 17.76 -5.20 2.89
N ASP A 12 17.05 -5.20 4.02
CA ASP A 12 16.28 -6.35 4.46
C ASP A 12 15.20 -6.71 3.42
N THR A 13 14.97 -8.01 3.22
CA THR A 13 13.99 -8.51 2.25
C THR A 13 12.59 -7.94 2.48
N THR A 14 12.23 -7.65 3.74
CA THR A 14 10.95 -7.02 4.09
C THR A 14 10.83 -5.62 3.50
N VAL A 15 11.91 -4.84 3.55
CA VAL A 15 11.96 -3.46 3.04
C VAL A 15 11.90 -3.48 1.52
N GLN A 16 12.68 -4.35 0.87
CA GLN A 16 12.64 -4.52 -0.59
C GLN A 16 11.23 -4.88 -1.07
N GLN A 17 10.58 -5.85 -0.41
CA GLN A 17 9.21 -6.25 -0.75
C GLN A 17 8.21 -5.10 -0.58
N TRP A 18 8.31 -4.34 0.50
CA TRP A 18 7.44 -3.19 0.71
C TRP A 18 7.61 -2.11 -0.36
N LEU A 19 8.85 -1.80 -0.74
CA LEU A 19 9.17 -0.86 -1.83
C LEU A 19 8.62 -1.32 -3.18
N LEU A 20 8.73 -2.62 -3.49
CA LEU A 20 8.17 -3.19 -4.73
C LEU A 20 6.63 -3.17 -4.75
N GLN A 21 5.98 -3.31 -3.59
CA GLN A 21 4.53 -3.23 -3.46
C GLN A 21 4.00 -1.79 -3.51
N ASN A 22 4.83 -0.80 -3.20
CA ASN A 22 4.46 0.62 -3.14
C ASN A 22 5.31 1.48 -4.09
N PRO A 23 5.22 1.28 -5.42
CA PRO A 23 6.08 1.96 -6.40
C PRO A 23 5.78 3.46 -6.59
N GLY A 24 4.68 3.95 -6.00
CA GLY A 24 4.33 5.37 -5.97
C GLY A 24 4.82 6.09 -4.71
N THR A 25 5.50 5.39 -3.81
CA THR A 25 6.00 6.02 -2.58
C THR A 25 7.17 6.94 -2.92
N MET A 26 7.06 8.20 -2.49
CA MET A 26 8.15 9.18 -2.57
C MET A 26 8.94 9.26 -1.27
N VAL A 27 8.34 8.76 -0.19
CA VAL A 27 8.89 8.80 1.16
C VAL A 27 8.93 7.39 1.72
N LEU A 28 10.04 7.07 2.39
CA LEU A 28 10.21 5.86 3.15
C LEU A 28 9.94 6.16 4.64
N PRO A 29 8.94 5.50 5.25
CA PRO A 29 8.61 5.70 6.65
C PRO A 29 9.78 5.36 7.59
N ARG A 30 9.88 6.10 8.70
CA ARG A 30 10.92 5.91 9.74
C ARG A 30 11.06 4.47 10.22
N THR A 31 9.96 3.72 10.27
CA THR A 31 9.98 2.30 10.68
C THR A 31 10.88 1.46 9.79
N TYR A 32 10.86 1.68 8.48
CA TYR A 32 11.71 0.95 7.54
C TYR A 32 13.12 1.50 7.52
N VAL A 33 13.28 2.83 7.64
CA VAL A 33 14.59 3.47 7.83
C VAL A 33 15.35 2.85 8.99
N ASN A 34 14.76 2.78 10.18
CA ASN A 34 15.41 2.19 11.36
C ASN A 34 15.86 0.75 11.11
N ARG A 35 15.10 -0.01 10.31
CA ARG A 35 15.47 -1.38 9.93
C ARG A 35 16.65 -1.40 8.96
N ILE A 36 16.72 -0.45 8.03
CA ILE A 36 17.88 -0.28 7.14
C ILE A 36 19.11 0.10 7.96
N GLU A 37 18.99 1.06 8.87
CA GLU A 37 20.13 1.47 9.71
C GLU A 37 20.60 0.32 10.60
N ALA A 38 19.68 -0.47 11.16
CA ALA A 38 20.01 -1.63 11.99
C ALA A 38 20.65 -2.79 11.20
N GLY A 39 20.23 -3.01 9.94
CA GLY A 39 20.71 -4.12 9.11
C GLY A 39 21.94 -3.80 8.26
N ALA A 40 21.96 -2.61 7.65
CA ALA A 40 23.04 -2.15 6.78
C ALA A 40 24.11 -1.34 7.51
N GLY A 41 23.85 -0.89 8.75
CA GLY A 41 24.75 -0.01 9.50
C GLY A 41 25.02 1.35 8.82
N GLN A 42 24.20 1.70 7.84
CA GLN A 42 24.32 2.92 7.04
C GLN A 42 23.31 3.93 7.53
N VAL A 43 23.78 5.16 7.81
CA VAL A 43 22.90 6.26 8.21
C VAL A 43 22.24 6.85 6.97
N LEU A 44 20.91 6.81 6.92
CA LEU A 44 20.14 7.45 5.86
C LEU A 44 19.99 8.94 6.19
N ASN A 45 20.02 9.79 5.17
CA ASN A 45 19.81 11.21 5.39
C ASN A 45 18.31 11.47 5.56
N LEU A 46 17.87 11.56 6.82
CA LEU A 46 16.48 11.74 7.17
C LEU A 46 16.08 13.21 7.18
N ASP A 47 14.83 13.44 6.81
CA ASP A 47 14.17 14.73 6.92
C ASP A 47 13.77 15.03 8.37
N GLU A 48 13.23 16.23 8.64
CA GLU A 48 12.86 16.69 9.99
C GLU A 48 11.91 15.73 10.74
N HIS A 49 11.13 14.94 10.01
CA HIS A 49 10.22 13.93 10.55
C HIS A 49 10.85 12.54 10.76
N GLY A 50 12.13 12.36 10.42
CA GLY A 50 12.82 11.07 10.45
C GLY A 50 12.46 10.17 9.26
N GLU A 51 11.99 10.77 8.17
CA GLU A 51 11.60 10.10 6.94
C GLU A 51 12.69 10.21 5.89
N TYR A 52 12.84 9.19 5.04
CA TYR A 52 13.81 9.24 3.93
C TYR A 52 13.11 9.54 2.61
N TRP A 53 13.49 10.63 1.96
CA TRP A 53 12.96 11.00 0.65
C TRP A 53 13.69 10.25 -0.47
N LEU A 54 12.93 9.54 -1.28
CA LEU A 54 13.45 8.84 -2.45
C LEU A 54 13.74 9.84 -3.56
N SER A 55 14.96 9.82 -4.06
CA SER A 55 15.33 10.60 -5.23
C SER A 55 14.61 10.08 -6.49
N PRO A 56 14.42 10.90 -7.53
CA PRO A 56 13.83 10.45 -8.79
C PRO A 56 14.58 9.28 -9.44
N GLU A 57 15.89 9.19 -9.23
CA GLU A 57 16.70 8.02 -9.63
C GLU A 57 16.27 6.74 -8.89
N ASP A 58 15.99 6.81 -7.60
CA ASP A 58 15.57 5.68 -6.78
C ASP A 58 14.18 5.21 -7.22
N MET A 59 13.27 6.14 -7.52
CA MET A 59 11.95 5.81 -8.05
C MET A 59 12.02 5.09 -9.41
N LEU A 60 12.93 5.52 -10.29
CA LEU A 60 13.16 4.85 -11.58
C LEU A 60 13.73 3.45 -11.39
N PHE A 61 14.71 3.31 -10.49
CA PHE A 61 15.28 2.01 -10.13
C PHE A 61 14.21 1.05 -9.59
N LEU A 62 13.40 1.49 -8.62
CA LEU A 62 12.32 0.67 -8.03
C LEU A 62 11.30 0.21 -9.08
N LYS A 63 10.96 1.08 -10.05
CA LYS A 63 10.10 0.71 -11.19
C LYS A 63 10.74 -0.33 -12.11
N ALA A 64 12.03 -0.20 -12.40
CA ALA A 64 12.76 -1.16 -13.22
C ALA A 64 12.85 -2.52 -12.51
N THR A 65 13.27 -2.54 -11.25
CA THR A 65 13.39 -3.78 -10.44
C THR A 65 12.05 -4.50 -10.27
N ARG A 66 10.94 -3.78 -10.14
CA ARG A 66 9.61 -4.38 -10.12
C ARG A 66 9.25 -5.07 -11.43
N SER A 67 9.61 -4.46 -12.56
CA SER A 67 9.32 -5.02 -13.89
C SER A 67 10.06 -6.33 -14.13
N GLU A 68 11.23 -6.50 -13.51
CA GLU A 68 12.00 -7.74 -13.53
C GLU A 68 11.53 -8.77 -12.48
N SER A 69 10.76 -8.34 -11.46
CA SER A 69 10.28 -9.25 -10.43
C SER A 69 9.05 -10.04 -10.90
N PRO A 70 9.09 -11.39 -10.88
CA PRO A 70 7.97 -12.23 -11.29
C PRO A 70 6.72 -12.08 -10.38
N TYR A 71 6.85 -11.37 -9.24
CA TYR A 71 5.74 -11.03 -8.36
C TYR A 71 4.85 -9.87 -8.88
N SER A 72 5.25 -9.20 -9.96
CA SER A 72 4.50 -8.07 -10.54
C SER A 72 3.16 -8.46 -11.18
N MET A 73 2.90 -9.76 -11.40
CA MET A 73 1.62 -10.25 -11.94
C MET A 73 0.45 -10.29 -10.94
N ARG A 74 0.64 -9.84 -9.69
CA ARG A 74 -0.40 -10.05 -8.65
C ARG A 74 -0.67 -8.82 -7.78
N SER A 75 -0.90 -7.66 -8.39
CA SER A 75 -2.01 -6.85 -7.89
C SER A 75 -3.28 -7.41 -8.53
N PRO A 76 -4.12 -8.20 -7.84
CA PRO A 76 -5.51 -8.20 -8.24
C PRO A 76 -5.93 -6.74 -8.18
N SER A 77 -6.32 -6.18 -9.31
CA SER A 77 -7.15 -4.98 -9.34
C SER A 77 -8.17 -5.10 -8.21
N PRO A 78 -8.51 -4.04 -7.46
CA PRO A 78 -9.75 -4.09 -6.71
C PRO A 78 -10.79 -4.45 -7.76
N ARG A 79 -11.29 -5.69 -7.70
CA ARG A 79 -12.46 -6.10 -8.45
C ARG A 79 -13.45 -5.03 -8.05
N LEU A 80 -13.75 -4.10 -8.95
CA LEU A 80 -15.05 -3.47 -8.96
C LEU A 80 -15.98 -4.66 -8.81
N HIS A 81 -16.49 -4.87 -7.60
CA HIS A 81 -17.55 -5.83 -7.41
C HIS A 81 -18.56 -5.41 -8.49
N PRO A 82 -18.89 -6.27 -9.48
CA PRO A 82 -20.17 -6.05 -10.12
C PRO A 82 -21.14 -6.00 -8.94
N HIS A 83 -21.92 -4.93 -8.88
CA HIS A 83 -23.10 -4.83 -8.06
C HIS A 83 -23.96 -6.06 -8.40
N ALA A 84 -23.62 -7.19 -7.77
CA ALA A 84 -24.29 -8.45 -7.89
C ALA A 84 -25.55 -8.20 -7.09
N ALA A 85 -26.63 -8.00 -7.86
CA ALA A 85 -28.00 -8.02 -7.44
C ALA A 85 -28.14 -8.69 -6.08
N ALA A 86 -28.46 -7.90 -5.06
CA ALA A 86 -28.99 -8.44 -3.82
C ALA A 86 -30.11 -9.42 -4.22
N PRO A 87 -30.09 -10.68 -3.77
CA PRO A 87 -31.30 -11.47 -3.82
C PRO A 87 -32.34 -10.67 -3.05
N ASN A 88 -33.46 -10.39 -3.72
CA ASN A 88 -34.65 -9.77 -3.15
C ASN A 88 -35.13 -10.68 -2.01
N PHE A 89 -34.51 -10.58 -0.84
CA PHE A 89 -35.05 -11.09 0.40
C PHE A 89 -36.27 -10.24 0.65
N GLY A 90 -37.42 -10.83 0.34
CA GLY A 90 -38.72 -10.21 0.45
C GLY A 90 -38.85 -9.52 1.79
N TYR A 91 -39.02 -8.20 1.74
CA TYR A 91 -39.77 -7.51 2.77
C TYR A 91 -41.15 -8.20 2.81
N PRO A 92 -41.60 -8.75 3.95
CA PRO A 92 -43.01 -9.05 4.07
C PRO A 92 -43.75 -7.71 3.92
N ALA A 93 -44.62 -7.64 2.92
CA ALA A 93 -45.60 -6.58 2.79
C ALA A 93 -46.39 -6.48 4.10
N LEU A 94 -46.13 -5.44 4.87
CA LEU A 94 -46.95 -5.03 6.00
C LEU A 94 -47.95 -4.00 5.48
N ASP A 95 -49.13 -4.49 5.10
CA ASP A 95 -50.36 -3.72 4.95
C ASP A 95 -51.53 -4.72 4.96
N PRO A 96 -52.78 -4.42 5.38
CA PRO A 96 -53.33 -3.34 6.22
C PRO A 96 -54.40 -3.83 7.26
N HIS A 97 -54.44 -3.27 8.47
CA HIS A 97 -55.68 -3.02 9.26
C HIS A 97 -55.31 -2.23 10.52
N ASP A 98 -55.68 -0.95 10.61
CA ASP A 98 -56.89 -0.45 11.27
C ASP A 98 -56.83 -0.55 12.81
N LYS A 99 -56.64 0.60 13.45
CA LYS A 99 -57.52 1.09 14.53
C LYS A 99 -57.07 2.47 15.00
N ALA A 100 -57.86 3.45 14.54
CA ALA A 100 -58.24 4.72 15.16
C ALA A 100 -57.80 5.01 16.61
N LEU A 101 -57.32 6.25 16.83
CA LEU A 101 -57.82 7.21 17.83
C LEU A 101 -57.15 8.57 17.53
N ASP A 102 -57.84 9.51 16.87
CA ASP A 102 -58.55 10.63 17.52
C ASP A 102 -57.88 11.13 18.80
N GLN A 103 -57.18 12.27 18.71
CA GLN A 103 -57.27 13.46 19.59
C GLN A 103 -56.37 14.58 19.04
#